data_AF-A0A352NP41-F1
#
_entry.id   AF-A0A352NP41-F1
#
_cell.length_a   1.000
_cell.length_b   1.000
_cell.length_c   1.000
_cell.angle_alpha   90.00
_cell.angle_beta   90.00
_cell.angle_gamma   90.00
#
_symmetry.space_group_name_H-M   'P 1'
#
loop_
_entity.id
_entity.type
_entity.pdbx_description
1 polymer ?
#
loop_
_entity_poly.entity_id
_entity_poly.type
_entity_poly.pdbx_seq_one_letter_code
_entity_poly.pdbx_strand_id
1 'polypeptide(L)'
;MTGPLSCKPSVNFNGKNATLIASAAVTSEHAVIELFGSVTPTSTTLQTSSLVGDTVFSVTSAAGFVAGDYVVIRDNNYKFNTEGRNQELRQIQTIDGNYITIAKPAIGFYATASAAEIAKINPARNILVDGIKIQIGTGIEGAGIRGEYAYNCKIKNCEVSGADYTGSIAFGSSAYVTVDGNTAKDGQNIDLGSGGRGYGLHFYESCHNCVAQNNYTYNIRENLINTGSRYCSFISNEDENCYDDSFNTHGTGNEHILIANNISRDSRGAGILVGYDSCEAPDKYVTVQGNKIYNCAGYNIICSCPDGQEHNHIEVLGNEIIEPAYSGDYLVILHNTTNLKFNTNIIRDGANNYRAIDLYNCDAVEVCYNDISDIAQEEGLVFENCNTILIDHNNFSNITGYNIWAKTGNTSVTISYNTCDDADVALQGDETVIGNSWQT
;
A
#
# COMPACT_ATOMS: atom_id res chain seq x y z
N MET A 1 -28.90 -12.50 13.20
CA MET A 1 -28.11 -13.72 13.44
C MET A 1 -27.51 -13.64 14.85
N THR A 2 -27.27 -14.75 15.54
CA THR A 2 -26.69 -14.76 16.90
C THR A 2 -25.15 -14.86 16.92
N GLY A 3 -24.50 -14.89 15.76
CA GLY A 3 -23.03 -14.90 15.60
C GLY A 3 -22.60 -14.76 14.13
N PRO A 4 -21.28 -14.73 13.84
CA PRO A 4 -20.70 -14.63 12.49
C PRO A 4 -21.13 -15.73 11.51
N LEU A 5 -21.18 -15.42 10.21
CA LEU A 5 -21.31 -16.41 9.16
C LEU A 5 -19.91 -16.90 8.72
N SER A 6 -19.51 -18.07 9.19
CA SER A 6 -18.24 -18.70 8.78
C SER A 6 -18.40 -19.49 7.48
N CYS A 7 -17.67 -19.09 6.44
CA CYS A 7 -17.65 -19.77 5.15
C CYS A 7 -16.73 -20.99 5.18
N LYS A 8 -17.19 -22.09 4.57
CA LYS A 8 -16.35 -23.27 4.27
C LYS A 8 -15.73 -23.15 2.87
N PRO A 9 -14.66 -23.90 2.57
CA PRO A 9 -14.07 -23.92 1.22
C PRO A 9 -15.11 -24.19 0.14
N SER A 10 -14.98 -23.51 -1.00
CA SER A 10 -15.84 -23.63 -2.18
C SER A 10 -17.32 -23.25 -1.95
N VAL A 11 -17.61 -22.44 -0.93
CA VAL A 11 -18.95 -21.87 -0.72
C VAL A 11 -19.10 -20.59 -1.52
N ASN A 12 -20.19 -20.48 -2.29
CA ASN A 12 -20.57 -19.24 -2.95
C ASN A 12 -21.80 -18.65 -2.26
N PHE A 13 -21.66 -17.43 -1.74
CA PHE A 13 -22.73 -16.66 -1.17
C PHE A 13 -23.19 -15.59 -2.18
N ASN A 14 -24.43 -15.71 -2.66
CA ASN A 14 -25.07 -14.70 -3.49
C ASN A 14 -26.21 -14.07 -2.69
N GLY A 15 -25.97 -12.86 -2.21
CA GLY A 15 -26.89 -12.12 -1.35
C GLY A 15 -28.13 -11.60 -2.07
N LYS A 16 -28.10 -11.43 -3.39
CA LYS A 16 -29.20 -10.81 -4.17
C LYS A 16 -29.70 -9.49 -3.56
N ASN A 17 -28.77 -8.66 -3.09
CA ASN A 17 -29.00 -7.41 -2.36
C ASN A 17 -29.69 -7.56 -1.00
N ALA A 18 -29.65 -8.75 -0.39
CA ALA A 18 -30.09 -8.94 0.99
C ALA A 18 -29.21 -8.13 1.96
N THR A 19 -29.83 -7.64 3.04
CA THR A 19 -29.15 -6.96 4.13
C THR A 19 -28.94 -7.90 5.32
N LEU A 20 -27.69 -8.04 5.74
CA LEU A 20 -27.32 -8.59 7.04
C LEU A 20 -27.10 -7.45 8.02
N ILE A 21 -27.76 -7.53 9.17
CA ILE A 21 -27.56 -6.60 10.28
C ILE A 21 -26.70 -7.30 11.32
N ALA A 22 -25.57 -6.69 11.67
CA ALA A 22 -24.69 -7.20 12.72
C ALA A 22 -25.46 -7.27 14.04
N SER A 23 -25.27 -8.36 14.79
CA SER A 23 -25.72 -8.43 16.17
C SER A 23 -24.58 -8.03 17.11
N ALA A 24 -24.91 -7.79 18.38
CA ALA A 24 -23.91 -7.54 19.42
C ALA A 24 -22.90 -8.69 19.66
N ALA A 25 -23.04 -9.82 18.94
CA ALA A 25 -22.07 -10.91 18.96
C ALA A 25 -20.88 -10.69 18.01
N VAL A 26 -20.94 -9.67 17.15
CA VAL A 26 -19.75 -9.20 16.41
C VAL A 26 -18.95 -8.33 17.38
N THR A 27 -17.70 -8.71 17.61
CA THR A 27 -16.73 -8.00 18.46
C THR A 27 -15.55 -7.56 17.60
N SER A 28 -14.57 -6.86 18.18
CA SER A 28 -13.31 -6.47 17.52
C SER A 28 -12.55 -7.62 16.84
N GLU A 29 -12.71 -8.86 17.31
CA GLU A 29 -12.06 -10.03 16.71
C GLU A 29 -12.87 -10.67 15.56
N HIS A 30 -14.10 -10.24 15.34
CA HIS A 30 -15.04 -10.90 14.43
C HIS A 30 -15.46 -10.04 13.25
N ALA A 31 -15.99 -10.71 12.23
CA ALA A 31 -16.71 -10.08 11.13
C ALA A 31 -18.13 -10.63 11.00
N VAL A 32 -19.00 -9.93 10.28
CA VAL A 32 -20.32 -10.47 9.94
C VAL A 32 -20.18 -11.72 9.05
N ILE A 33 -19.22 -11.70 8.11
CA ILE A 33 -18.84 -12.85 7.27
C ILE A 33 -17.35 -13.15 7.45
N GLU A 34 -17.03 -14.39 7.79
CA GLU A 34 -15.65 -14.83 8.05
C GLU A 34 -15.20 -15.92 7.07
N LEU A 35 -14.07 -15.69 6.42
CA LEU A 35 -13.38 -16.61 5.50
C LEU A 35 -12.09 -17.09 6.16
N PHE A 36 -12.22 -17.88 7.23
CA PHE A 36 -11.07 -18.29 8.05
C PHE A 36 -10.59 -19.71 7.72
N GLY A 37 -9.34 -19.79 7.29
CA GLY A 37 -8.56 -21.02 7.24
C GLY A 37 -7.77 -21.25 8.53
N SER A 38 -6.96 -22.30 8.54
CA SER A 38 -6.10 -22.60 9.68
C SER A 38 -4.80 -23.30 9.29
N VAL A 39 -3.76 -23.09 10.10
CA VAL A 39 -2.53 -23.88 10.04
C VAL A 39 -2.76 -25.20 10.76
N THR A 40 -2.30 -26.30 10.16
CA THR A 40 -2.39 -27.64 10.75
C THR A 40 -1.13 -27.99 11.55
N PRO A 41 -1.17 -29.02 12.42
CA PRO A 41 0.03 -29.51 13.10
C PRO A 41 1.08 -30.15 12.17
N THR A 42 0.76 -30.40 10.90
CA THR A 42 1.70 -31.00 9.94
C THR A 42 2.62 -29.92 9.37
N SER A 43 3.89 -29.94 9.77
CA SER A 43 4.95 -29.11 9.21
C SER A 43 6.25 -29.87 8.99
N THR A 44 7.18 -29.27 8.25
CA THR A 44 8.52 -29.82 7.99
C THR A 44 9.51 -28.69 7.76
N THR A 45 10.73 -28.82 8.29
CA THR A 45 11.76 -27.79 8.15
C THR A 45 12.46 -27.89 6.80
N LEU A 46 12.87 -26.74 6.26
CA LEU A 46 13.77 -26.68 5.11
C LEU A 46 15.16 -27.24 5.49
N GLN A 47 15.79 -27.97 4.57
CA GLN A 47 17.19 -28.40 4.70
C GLN A 47 18.16 -27.41 4.07
N THR A 48 17.68 -26.62 3.11
CA THR A 48 18.42 -25.55 2.43
C THR A 48 17.56 -24.29 2.41
N SER A 49 18.17 -23.13 2.60
CA SER A 49 17.44 -21.86 2.41
C SER A 49 16.92 -21.80 0.97
N SER A 50 15.71 -21.28 0.79
CA SER A 50 15.16 -21.05 -0.56
C SER A 50 15.47 -19.63 -1.03
N LEU A 51 15.53 -19.45 -2.33
CA LEU A 51 15.65 -18.16 -3.00
C LEU A 51 14.29 -17.71 -3.56
N VAL A 52 14.16 -16.42 -3.82
CA VAL A 52 13.07 -15.89 -4.64
C VAL A 52 13.14 -16.56 -6.02
N GLY A 53 12.01 -17.07 -6.50
CA GLY A 53 11.92 -17.81 -7.77
C GLY A 53 12.00 -19.33 -7.64
N ASP A 54 12.41 -19.87 -6.49
CA ASP A 54 12.48 -21.32 -6.30
C ASP A 54 11.09 -21.96 -6.39
N THR A 55 11.04 -23.17 -6.95
CA THR A 55 9.83 -24.00 -7.02
C THR A 55 9.98 -25.33 -6.30
N VAL A 56 11.19 -25.72 -5.91
CA VAL A 56 11.50 -27.01 -5.29
C VAL A 56 12.18 -26.78 -3.94
N PHE A 57 11.65 -27.41 -2.91
CA PHE A 57 12.10 -27.25 -1.53
C PHE A 57 12.58 -28.60 -0.99
N SER A 58 13.85 -28.66 -0.58
CA SER A 58 14.39 -29.81 0.17
C SER A 58 13.96 -29.72 1.62
N VAL A 59 13.25 -30.73 2.12
CA VAL A 59 12.70 -30.75 3.48
C VAL A 59 13.18 -31.95 4.29
N THR A 60 13.11 -31.87 5.62
CA THR A 60 13.53 -32.99 6.50
C THR A 60 12.69 -34.25 6.26
N SER A 61 11.38 -34.08 6.04
CA SER A 61 10.45 -35.15 5.71
C SER A 61 9.22 -34.60 5.00
N ALA A 62 8.81 -35.20 3.88
CA ALA A 62 7.54 -34.86 3.22
C ALA A 62 6.35 -35.69 3.74
N ALA A 63 6.52 -36.47 4.80
CA ALA A 63 5.45 -37.29 5.37
C ALA A 63 4.26 -36.43 5.83
N GLY A 64 3.04 -36.83 5.44
CA GLY A 64 1.80 -36.12 5.77
C GLY A 64 1.40 -35.03 4.77
N PHE A 65 2.27 -34.72 3.80
CA PHE A 65 1.96 -33.87 2.66
C PHE A 65 1.61 -34.72 1.43
N VAL A 66 0.73 -34.20 0.58
CA VAL A 66 0.42 -34.76 -0.74
C VAL A 66 0.29 -33.66 -1.79
N ALA A 67 0.44 -34.01 -3.07
CA ALA A 67 0.12 -33.11 -4.17
C ALA A 67 -1.31 -32.57 -4.05
N GLY A 68 -1.49 -31.28 -4.30
CA GLY A 68 -2.75 -30.55 -4.15
C GLY A 68 -2.99 -29.95 -2.77
N ASP A 69 -2.19 -30.32 -1.75
CA ASP A 69 -2.23 -29.66 -0.44
C ASP A 69 -1.87 -28.19 -0.53
N TYR A 70 -2.48 -27.39 0.34
CA TYR A 70 -2.10 -26.00 0.54
C TYR A 70 -1.15 -25.91 1.73
N VAL A 71 -0.16 -25.04 1.61
CA VAL A 71 0.89 -24.82 2.60
C VAL A 71 1.12 -23.33 2.82
N VAL A 72 1.65 -23.01 3.99
CA VAL A 72 2.35 -21.76 4.25
C VAL A 72 3.84 -22.06 4.34
N ILE A 73 4.65 -21.34 3.56
CA ILE A 73 6.11 -21.35 3.64
C ILE A 73 6.49 -20.12 4.45
N ARG A 74 7.29 -20.28 5.50
CA ARG A 74 7.60 -19.19 6.44
C ARG A 74 8.91 -19.39 7.17
N ASP A 75 9.43 -18.31 7.74
CA ASP A 75 10.52 -18.35 8.72
C ASP A 75 10.20 -17.44 9.92
N ASN A 76 11.12 -17.30 10.88
CA ASN A 76 10.95 -16.51 12.10
C ASN A 76 11.37 -15.03 11.95
N ASN A 77 11.57 -14.55 10.74
CA ASN A 77 11.79 -13.12 10.51
C ASN A 77 10.43 -12.41 10.43
N TYR A 78 10.34 -11.24 11.05
CA TYR A 78 9.17 -10.38 11.04
C TYR A 78 9.55 -9.05 10.41
N LYS A 79 8.66 -8.50 9.57
CA LYS A 79 8.91 -7.25 8.85
C LYS A 79 8.75 -6.04 9.75
N PHE A 80 7.82 -6.09 10.71
CA PHE A 80 7.50 -4.98 11.59
C PHE A 80 7.22 -5.49 13.00
N ASN A 81 8.11 -5.23 13.96
CA ASN A 81 8.01 -5.71 15.33
C ASN A 81 7.75 -7.23 15.41
N THR A 82 6.61 -7.64 15.96
CA THR A 82 6.15 -9.05 16.05
C THR A 82 5.13 -9.41 14.97
N GLU A 83 4.92 -8.53 14.00
CA GLU A 83 3.93 -8.64 12.94
C GLU A 83 4.60 -8.74 11.56
N GLY A 84 3.85 -9.18 10.56
CA GLY A 84 4.35 -9.27 9.19
C GLY A 84 5.41 -10.36 9.06
N ARG A 85 5.12 -11.53 9.63
CA ARG A 85 6.00 -12.70 9.56
C ARG A 85 6.30 -13.01 8.10
N ASN A 86 7.58 -13.16 7.74
CA ASN A 86 7.95 -13.56 6.38
C ASN A 86 7.31 -14.90 6.03
N GLN A 87 6.24 -14.86 5.25
CA GLN A 87 5.45 -16.03 4.89
C GLN A 87 4.69 -15.87 3.57
N GLU A 88 4.38 -16.99 2.92
CA GLU A 88 3.54 -17.03 1.73
C GLU A 88 2.72 -18.31 1.65
N LEU A 89 1.54 -18.24 1.04
CA LEU A 89 0.66 -19.37 0.80
C LEU A 89 0.89 -19.96 -0.59
N ARG A 90 0.99 -21.28 -0.66
CA ARG A 90 1.22 -22.04 -1.89
C ARG A 90 0.42 -23.33 -1.93
N GLN A 91 0.32 -23.90 -3.13
CA GLN A 91 -0.18 -25.25 -3.34
C GLN A 91 0.97 -26.15 -3.76
N ILE A 92 1.04 -27.35 -3.20
CA ILE A 92 1.98 -28.40 -3.60
C ILE A 92 1.56 -28.94 -4.97
N GLN A 93 2.47 -28.95 -5.92
CA GLN A 93 2.29 -29.54 -7.24
C GLN A 93 2.66 -31.02 -7.24
N THR A 94 3.85 -31.36 -6.76
CA THR A 94 4.38 -32.73 -6.71
C THR A 94 5.26 -32.94 -5.49
N ILE A 95 5.42 -34.21 -5.10
CA ILE A 95 6.36 -34.63 -4.05
C ILE A 95 7.19 -35.78 -4.62
N ASP A 96 8.52 -35.67 -4.55
CA ASP A 96 9.46 -36.72 -4.88
C ASP A 96 10.43 -36.93 -3.70
N GLY A 97 10.24 -38.02 -2.96
CA GLY A 97 10.94 -38.26 -1.70
C GLY A 97 10.76 -37.10 -0.72
N ASN A 98 11.85 -36.41 -0.41
CA ASN A 98 11.90 -35.26 0.51
C ASN A 98 11.95 -33.90 -0.21
N TYR A 99 11.59 -33.88 -1.50
CA TYR A 99 11.47 -32.65 -2.28
C TYR A 99 10.00 -32.32 -2.49
N ILE A 100 9.59 -31.14 -2.04
CA ILE A 100 8.25 -30.59 -2.27
C ILE A 100 8.33 -29.56 -3.39
N THR A 101 7.61 -29.78 -4.48
CA THR A 101 7.48 -28.81 -5.57
C THR A 101 6.20 -28.00 -5.39
N ILE A 102 6.28 -26.67 -5.43
CA ILE A 102 5.12 -25.77 -5.36
C ILE A 102 4.67 -25.29 -6.74
N ALA A 103 3.37 -25.06 -6.88
CA ALA A 103 2.74 -24.74 -8.18
C ALA A 103 3.09 -23.35 -8.74
N LYS A 104 3.60 -22.44 -7.90
CA LYS A 104 4.03 -21.10 -8.29
C LYS A 104 5.36 -20.78 -7.62
N PRO A 105 6.31 -20.09 -8.29
CA PRO A 105 7.58 -19.70 -7.70
C PRO A 105 7.43 -18.99 -6.35
N ALA A 106 8.39 -19.20 -5.47
CA ALA A 106 8.47 -18.51 -4.19
C ALA A 106 8.69 -17.00 -4.42
N ILE A 107 7.98 -16.15 -3.67
CA ILE A 107 8.20 -14.69 -3.71
C ILE A 107 9.11 -14.23 -2.57
N GLY A 108 9.45 -15.12 -1.64
CA GLY A 108 10.31 -14.85 -0.49
C GLY A 108 11.59 -15.66 -0.49
N PHE A 109 12.62 -15.07 0.10
CA PHE A 109 13.76 -15.82 0.62
C PHE A 109 13.40 -16.38 2.01
N TYR A 110 13.63 -17.68 2.23
CA TYR A 110 13.34 -18.33 3.52
C TYR A 110 14.60 -18.98 4.08
N ALA A 111 15.10 -18.43 5.19
CA ALA A 111 16.40 -18.82 5.73
C ALA A 111 16.30 -19.99 6.71
N THR A 112 17.09 -21.05 6.52
CA THR A 112 17.18 -22.13 7.52
C THR A 112 17.74 -21.64 8.86
N ALA A 113 18.60 -20.63 8.83
CA ALA A 113 19.09 -19.93 10.03
C ALA A 113 17.97 -19.23 10.84
N SER A 114 16.85 -18.88 10.18
CA SER A 114 15.65 -18.33 10.80
C SER A 114 14.54 -19.39 10.97
N ALA A 115 14.91 -20.67 11.03
CA ALA A 115 13.99 -21.80 11.19
C ALA A 115 12.90 -21.88 10.10
N ALA A 116 13.30 -21.71 8.83
CA ALA A 116 12.39 -21.86 7.70
C ALA A 116 11.68 -23.23 7.66
N GLU A 117 10.38 -23.21 7.42
CA GLU A 117 9.52 -24.39 7.37
C GLU A 117 8.44 -24.29 6.29
N ILE A 118 7.89 -25.45 5.92
CA ILE A 118 6.62 -25.59 5.20
C ILE A 118 5.62 -26.20 6.17
N ALA A 119 4.51 -25.50 6.42
CA ALA A 119 3.41 -25.99 7.24
C ALA A 119 2.15 -26.15 6.40
N LYS A 120 1.47 -27.30 6.52
CA LYS A 120 0.20 -27.54 5.84
C LYS A 120 -0.90 -26.67 6.43
N ILE A 121 -1.75 -26.15 5.56
CA ILE A 121 -2.88 -25.31 5.92
C ILE A 121 -4.20 -25.88 5.37
N ASN A 122 -5.30 -25.56 6.06
CA ASN A 122 -6.66 -25.74 5.59
C ASN A 122 -7.23 -24.35 5.27
N PRO A 123 -6.97 -23.78 4.09
CA PRO A 123 -7.36 -22.41 3.78
C PRO A 123 -8.87 -22.30 3.57
N ALA A 124 -9.44 -21.14 3.87
CA ALA A 124 -10.73 -20.74 3.32
C ALA A 124 -10.51 -20.40 1.84
N ARG A 125 -10.89 -21.32 0.94
CA ARG A 125 -10.50 -21.20 -0.48
C ARG A 125 -11.65 -21.27 -1.45
N ASN A 126 -11.48 -20.64 -2.61
CA ASN A 126 -12.44 -20.67 -3.73
C ASN A 126 -13.84 -20.16 -3.31
N ILE A 127 -13.90 -19.14 -2.48
CA ILE A 127 -15.15 -18.56 -1.97
C ILE A 127 -15.50 -17.31 -2.77
N LEU A 128 -16.77 -17.20 -3.14
CA LEU A 128 -17.35 -15.97 -3.68
C LEU A 128 -18.35 -15.39 -2.67
N VAL A 129 -18.21 -14.10 -2.33
CA VAL A 129 -19.27 -13.31 -1.70
C VAL A 129 -19.71 -12.25 -2.69
N ASP A 130 -20.97 -12.26 -3.07
CA ASP A 130 -21.53 -11.41 -4.13
C ASP A 130 -22.86 -10.78 -3.69
N GLY A 131 -23.00 -9.47 -3.90
CA GLY A 131 -24.30 -8.81 -3.88
C GLY A 131 -24.96 -8.80 -2.50
N ILE A 132 -24.22 -8.49 -1.44
CA ILE A 132 -24.75 -8.42 -0.07
C ILE A 132 -24.56 -7.04 0.54
N LYS A 133 -25.53 -6.61 1.37
CA LYS A 133 -25.38 -5.43 2.21
C LYS A 133 -25.13 -5.85 3.65
N ILE A 134 -24.19 -5.20 4.33
CA ILE A 134 -23.84 -5.45 5.71
C ILE A 134 -23.92 -4.13 6.45
N GLN A 135 -24.75 -4.09 7.49
CA GLN A 135 -24.88 -2.93 8.36
C GLN A 135 -24.42 -3.29 9.77
N ILE A 136 -23.37 -2.61 10.23
CA ILE A 136 -22.87 -2.70 11.59
C ILE A 136 -23.41 -1.48 12.34
N GLY A 137 -24.09 -1.73 13.45
CA GLY A 137 -24.74 -0.68 14.24
C GLY A 137 -23.72 0.20 14.96
N THR A 138 -24.09 1.45 15.22
CA THR A 138 -23.23 2.37 15.98
C THR A 138 -22.85 1.77 17.34
N GLY A 139 -21.57 1.79 17.68
CA GLY A 139 -21.03 1.24 18.93
C GLY A 139 -20.86 -0.29 18.93
N ILE A 140 -21.14 -0.98 17.83
CA ILE A 140 -20.78 -2.39 17.64
C ILE A 140 -19.40 -2.44 17.00
N GLU A 141 -18.46 -3.14 17.66
CA GLU A 141 -17.12 -3.35 17.12
C GLU A 141 -17.11 -4.47 16.05
N GLY A 142 -16.20 -4.38 15.08
CA GLY A 142 -15.88 -5.48 14.16
C GLY A 142 -16.05 -5.16 12.67
N ALA A 143 -15.72 -6.15 11.84
CA ALA A 143 -15.62 -6.02 10.41
C ALA A 143 -16.89 -6.46 9.65
N GLY A 144 -17.03 -6.00 8.40
CA GLY A 144 -18.08 -6.51 7.52
C GLY A 144 -17.76 -7.91 7.02
N ILE A 145 -16.65 -8.01 6.29
CA ILE A 145 -16.13 -9.26 5.72
C ILE A 145 -14.66 -9.36 6.09
N ARG A 146 -14.26 -10.48 6.71
CA ARG A 146 -12.86 -10.72 7.07
C ARG A 146 -12.38 -12.09 6.60
N GLY A 147 -11.16 -12.18 6.09
CA GLY A 147 -10.50 -13.43 5.76
C GLY A 147 -9.14 -13.59 6.45
N GLU A 148 -8.84 -14.81 6.85
CA GLU A 148 -7.55 -15.20 7.45
C GLU A 148 -7.15 -16.52 6.82
N TYR A 149 -5.93 -16.63 6.29
CA TYR A 149 -5.54 -17.77 5.45
C TYR A 149 -6.54 -18.06 4.32
N ALA A 150 -7.11 -17.01 3.74
CA ALA A 150 -7.97 -17.11 2.58
C ALA A 150 -7.12 -17.31 1.32
N TYR A 151 -7.59 -18.16 0.39
CA TYR A 151 -6.85 -18.46 -0.83
C TYR A 151 -7.78 -18.50 -2.05
N ASN A 152 -7.51 -17.67 -3.06
CA ASN A 152 -8.31 -17.62 -4.28
C ASN A 152 -9.81 -17.31 -3.99
N CYS A 153 -10.05 -16.23 -3.26
CA CYS A 153 -11.40 -15.79 -2.87
C CYS A 153 -11.76 -14.47 -3.58
N LYS A 154 -13.05 -14.27 -3.84
CA LYS A 154 -13.55 -13.04 -4.48
C LYS A 154 -14.70 -12.44 -3.69
N ILE A 155 -14.61 -11.14 -3.41
CA ILE A 155 -15.67 -10.33 -2.80
C ILE A 155 -16.09 -9.28 -3.82
N LYS A 156 -17.36 -9.25 -4.22
CA LYS A 156 -17.82 -8.30 -5.23
C LYS A 156 -19.24 -7.80 -5.02
N ASN A 157 -19.53 -6.59 -5.51
CA ASN A 157 -20.85 -5.97 -5.44
C ASN A 157 -21.45 -5.94 -4.03
N CYS A 158 -20.61 -5.90 -2.99
CA CYS A 158 -21.06 -5.84 -1.61
C CYS A 158 -21.06 -4.40 -1.11
N GLU A 159 -21.95 -4.09 -0.16
CA GLU A 159 -21.98 -2.81 0.54
C GLU A 159 -21.79 -3.07 2.03
N VAL A 160 -20.80 -2.43 2.66
CA VAL A 160 -20.56 -2.51 4.10
C VAL A 160 -20.63 -1.11 4.68
N SER A 161 -21.39 -0.94 5.76
CA SER A 161 -21.47 0.33 6.49
C SER A 161 -21.24 0.14 7.99
N GLY A 162 -20.53 1.09 8.62
CA GLY A 162 -20.39 1.10 10.07
C GLY A 162 -19.28 0.19 10.60
N ALA A 163 -18.29 -0.20 9.79
CA ALA A 163 -17.23 -1.07 10.29
C ALA A 163 -16.36 -0.37 11.35
N ASP A 164 -15.84 -1.16 12.28
CA ASP A 164 -14.92 -0.73 13.33
C ASP A 164 -13.74 -1.70 13.44
N TYR A 165 -12.61 -1.21 13.99
CA TYR A 165 -11.40 -1.99 14.25
C TYR A 165 -10.74 -2.60 13.01
N THR A 166 -11.14 -3.79 12.56
CA THR A 166 -10.48 -4.55 11.48
C THR A 166 -10.88 -4.13 10.07
N GLY A 167 -11.86 -3.22 9.93
CA GLY A 167 -12.24 -2.62 8.64
C GLY A 167 -13.45 -3.23 7.96
N SER A 168 -13.90 -2.61 6.88
CA SER A 168 -15.12 -3.03 6.17
C SER A 168 -14.93 -4.35 5.43
N ILE A 169 -13.84 -4.45 4.65
CA ILE A 169 -13.42 -5.68 3.95
C ILE A 169 -11.93 -5.87 4.18
N ALA A 170 -11.56 -6.91 4.93
CA ALA A 170 -10.20 -7.09 5.42
C ALA A 170 -9.67 -8.51 5.23
N PHE A 171 -8.40 -8.65 4.88
CA PHE A 171 -7.75 -9.94 4.73
C PHE A 171 -6.35 -9.93 5.36
N GLY A 172 -6.12 -10.86 6.28
CA GLY A 172 -4.83 -11.14 6.90
C GLY A 172 -4.24 -12.44 6.37
N SER A 173 -2.91 -12.52 6.19
CA SER A 173 -2.20 -13.78 5.85
C SER A 173 -2.84 -14.57 4.71
N SER A 174 -3.37 -13.87 3.71
CA SER A 174 -4.21 -14.42 2.64
C SER A 174 -3.59 -14.18 1.27
N ALA A 175 -3.99 -14.99 0.28
CA ALA A 175 -3.40 -14.96 -1.04
C ALA A 175 -4.39 -15.06 -2.19
N TYR A 176 -4.09 -14.38 -3.30
CA TYR A 176 -4.92 -14.42 -4.51
C TYR A 176 -6.38 -13.99 -4.24
N VAL A 177 -6.56 -12.97 -3.40
CA VAL A 177 -7.88 -12.41 -3.08
C VAL A 177 -8.20 -11.25 -4.00
N THR A 178 -9.45 -11.19 -4.48
CA THR A 178 -9.96 -10.08 -5.29
C THR A 178 -11.13 -9.41 -4.59
N VAL A 179 -11.02 -8.12 -4.33
CA VAL A 179 -12.09 -7.26 -3.79
C VAL A 179 -12.50 -6.28 -4.88
N ASP A 180 -13.64 -6.52 -5.53
CA ASP A 180 -13.99 -5.90 -6.82
C ASP A 180 -15.40 -5.30 -6.84
N GLY A 181 -15.54 -4.00 -7.07
CA GLY A 181 -16.85 -3.38 -7.23
C GLY A 181 -17.67 -3.28 -5.95
N ASN A 182 -17.04 -3.10 -4.79
CA ASN A 182 -17.71 -2.99 -3.49
C ASN A 182 -17.83 -1.54 -3.03
N THR A 183 -18.70 -1.30 -2.06
CA THR A 183 -18.83 -0.04 -1.33
C THR A 183 -18.52 -0.27 0.15
N ALA A 184 -17.61 0.51 0.72
CA ALA A 184 -17.35 0.54 2.16
C ALA A 184 -17.53 1.96 2.67
N LYS A 185 -18.37 2.18 3.69
CA LYS A 185 -18.69 3.54 4.12
C LYS A 185 -18.95 3.69 5.61
N ASP A 186 -18.87 4.93 6.07
CA ASP A 186 -19.25 5.34 7.41
C ASP A 186 -18.52 4.53 8.49
N GLY A 187 -17.18 4.50 8.40
CA GLY A 187 -16.31 3.91 9.41
C GLY A 187 -16.54 4.57 10.78
N GLN A 188 -16.47 3.77 11.84
CA GLN A 188 -16.71 4.25 13.20
C GLN A 188 -15.41 4.64 13.93
N ASN A 189 -15.58 5.36 15.05
CA ASN A 189 -14.54 5.69 16.03
C ASN A 189 -13.42 6.63 15.55
N ILE A 190 -13.81 7.69 14.85
CA ILE A 190 -12.95 8.79 14.38
C ILE A 190 -12.09 9.46 15.47
N ASP A 191 -12.53 9.46 16.75
CA ASP A 191 -11.97 10.32 17.81
C ASP A 191 -11.37 9.58 19.04
N LEU A 192 -11.25 8.25 19.05
CA LEU A 192 -10.94 7.50 20.30
C LEU A 192 -9.45 7.47 20.72
N GLY A 193 -8.59 8.35 20.18
CA GLY A 193 -7.21 8.56 20.66
C GLY A 193 -6.27 7.33 20.64
N SER A 194 -6.72 6.21 20.06
CA SER A 194 -6.01 4.92 20.03
C SER A 194 -5.57 4.52 18.62
N GLY A 195 -5.85 5.35 17.60
CA GLY A 195 -5.57 5.04 16.19
C GLY A 195 -6.29 3.78 15.69
N GLY A 196 -6.15 3.52 14.39
CA GLY A 196 -6.40 2.20 13.80
C GLY A 196 -7.82 1.63 13.86
N ARG A 197 -8.87 2.44 13.60
CA ARG A 197 -10.27 1.98 13.53
C ARG A 197 -11.00 2.57 12.34
N GLY A 198 -11.97 1.82 11.81
CA GLY A 198 -12.84 2.26 10.72
C GLY A 198 -12.21 2.19 9.31
N TYR A 199 -11.29 1.25 9.10
CA TYR A 199 -10.72 1.00 7.78
C TYR A 199 -11.77 0.63 6.72
N GLY A 200 -11.53 1.00 5.46
CA GLY A 200 -12.33 0.58 4.32
C GLY A 200 -11.90 -0.81 3.84
N LEU A 201 -10.87 -0.81 2.99
CA LEU A 201 -10.27 -2.00 2.41
C LEU A 201 -8.92 -2.27 3.07
N HIS A 202 -8.65 -3.51 3.50
CA HIS A 202 -7.43 -3.79 4.26
C HIS A 202 -6.78 -5.13 3.86
N PHE A 203 -5.51 -5.09 3.46
CA PHE A 203 -4.65 -6.26 3.29
C PHE A 203 -3.50 -6.20 4.30
N TYR A 204 -3.35 -7.21 5.15
CA TYR A 204 -2.38 -7.20 6.25
C TYR A 204 -1.74 -8.56 6.50
N GLU A 205 -0.78 -8.57 7.42
CA GLU A 205 -0.10 -9.78 7.93
C GLU A 205 0.41 -10.69 6.82
N SER A 206 1.29 -10.13 5.97
CA SER A 206 1.92 -10.83 4.86
C SER A 206 0.94 -11.40 3.84
N CYS A 207 -0.14 -10.66 3.59
CA CYS A 207 -0.99 -10.89 2.44
C CYS A 207 -0.18 -10.82 1.14
N HIS A 208 -0.52 -11.64 0.14
CA HIS A 208 0.15 -11.52 -1.14
C HIS A 208 -0.67 -11.86 -2.38
N ASN A 209 -0.34 -11.22 -3.50
CA ASN A 209 -1.08 -11.34 -4.77
C ASN A 209 -2.58 -10.99 -4.60
N CYS A 210 -2.90 -10.02 -3.75
CA CYS A 210 -4.26 -9.57 -3.50
C CYS A 210 -4.54 -8.25 -4.23
N VAL A 211 -5.75 -8.06 -4.73
CA VAL A 211 -6.12 -6.82 -5.43
C VAL A 211 -7.47 -6.32 -4.94
N ALA A 212 -7.51 -5.03 -4.63
CA ALA A 212 -8.73 -4.27 -4.40
C ALA A 212 -8.91 -3.32 -5.59
N GLN A 213 -9.99 -3.51 -6.35
CA GLN A 213 -10.25 -2.76 -7.57
C GLN A 213 -11.70 -2.32 -7.75
N ASN A 214 -11.91 -1.20 -8.45
CA ASN A 214 -13.23 -0.69 -8.79
C ASN A 214 -14.15 -0.47 -7.58
N ASN A 215 -13.60 -0.28 -6.38
CA ASN A 215 -14.37 -0.07 -5.16
C ASN A 215 -14.60 1.43 -4.91
N TYR A 216 -15.65 1.73 -4.16
CA TYR A 216 -15.93 3.08 -3.64
C TYR A 216 -15.85 3.06 -2.12
N THR A 217 -15.06 3.96 -1.53
CA THR A 217 -15.00 4.16 -0.09
C THR A 217 -15.37 5.60 0.28
N TYR A 218 -16.12 5.75 1.37
CA TYR A 218 -16.63 7.05 1.80
C TYR A 218 -16.65 7.19 3.31
N ASN A 219 -16.11 8.27 3.86
CA ASN A 219 -16.15 8.55 5.30
C ASN A 219 -15.61 7.36 6.12
N ILE A 220 -14.43 6.89 5.73
CA ILE A 220 -13.67 5.81 6.37
C ILE A 220 -12.36 6.38 6.95
N ARG A 221 -11.58 5.56 7.69
CA ARG A 221 -10.24 5.97 8.11
C ARG A 221 -9.26 5.97 6.95
N GLU A 222 -8.95 4.77 6.47
CA GLU A 222 -7.96 4.49 5.43
C GLU A 222 -8.30 3.23 4.64
N ASN A 223 -7.83 3.18 3.39
CA ASN A 223 -7.59 1.92 2.69
C ASN A 223 -6.13 1.54 2.81
N LEU A 224 -5.86 0.32 3.29
CA LEU A 224 -4.57 -0.03 3.87
C LEU A 224 -3.98 -1.32 3.28
N ILE A 225 -2.70 -1.28 2.91
CA ILE A 225 -1.87 -2.46 2.65
C ILE A 225 -0.69 -2.39 3.62
N ASN A 226 -0.63 -3.25 4.63
CA ASN A 226 0.42 -3.16 5.64
C ASN A 226 1.01 -4.51 6.04
N THR A 227 1.98 -4.42 6.94
CA THR A 227 2.49 -5.53 7.75
C THR A 227 3.08 -6.64 6.88
N GLY A 228 4.10 -6.28 6.09
CA GLY A 228 4.86 -7.21 5.26
C GLY A 228 4.10 -7.75 4.04
N SER A 229 3.04 -7.08 3.59
CA SER A 229 2.25 -7.52 2.44
C SER A 229 3.03 -7.38 1.14
N ARG A 230 2.81 -8.28 0.17
CA ARG A 230 3.61 -8.36 -1.06
C ARG A 230 2.80 -8.58 -2.32
N TYR A 231 3.10 -7.90 -3.42
CA TYR A 231 2.33 -8.04 -4.67
C TYR A 231 0.83 -7.74 -4.46
N CYS A 232 0.53 -6.75 -3.62
CA CYS A 232 -0.83 -6.30 -3.35
C CYS A 232 -1.11 -4.97 -4.07
N SER A 233 -2.38 -4.70 -4.38
CA SER A 233 -2.70 -3.51 -5.18
C SER A 233 -4.05 -2.87 -4.85
N PHE A 234 -4.07 -1.53 -4.96
CA PHE A 234 -5.26 -0.72 -5.11
C PHE A 234 -5.34 -0.19 -6.55
N ILE A 235 -6.35 -0.61 -7.31
CA ILE A 235 -6.49 -0.24 -8.73
C ILE A 235 -7.88 0.32 -9.04
N SER A 236 -7.96 1.53 -9.58
CA SER A 236 -9.23 2.11 -10.04
C SER A 236 -10.30 2.16 -8.95
N ASN A 237 -9.90 2.40 -7.70
CA ASN A 237 -10.82 2.68 -6.61
C ASN A 237 -11.05 4.18 -6.50
N GLU A 238 -12.15 4.55 -5.86
CA GLU A 238 -12.47 5.92 -5.49
C GLU A 238 -12.65 6.00 -3.98
N ASP A 239 -11.96 6.92 -3.34
CA ASP A 239 -12.13 7.25 -1.94
C ASP A 239 -12.50 8.73 -1.78
N GLU A 240 -13.43 9.00 -0.86
CA GLU A 240 -13.96 10.33 -0.61
C GLU A 240 -14.16 10.57 0.89
N ASN A 241 -13.70 11.74 1.38
CA ASN A 241 -13.88 12.17 2.76
C ASN A 241 -13.29 11.18 3.80
N CYS A 242 -12.16 10.52 3.51
CA CYS A 242 -11.47 9.76 4.55
C CYS A 242 -10.98 10.69 5.66
N TYR A 243 -11.06 10.24 6.90
CA TYR A 243 -10.69 11.06 8.05
C TYR A 243 -9.24 10.88 8.50
N ASP A 244 -8.47 10.07 7.78
CA ASP A 244 -7.01 9.98 7.82
C ASP A 244 -6.51 9.94 6.37
N ASP A 245 -5.76 8.94 5.90
CA ASP A 245 -5.27 8.85 4.52
C ASP A 245 -6.15 8.01 3.57
N SER A 246 -6.26 8.35 2.28
CA SER A 246 -7.10 7.56 1.36
C SER A 246 -6.52 6.18 1.05
N PHE A 247 -5.28 6.12 0.54
CA PHE A 247 -4.59 4.88 0.19
C PHE A 247 -3.19 4.84 0.82
N ASN A 248 -2.95 3.84 1.67
CA ASN A 248 -1.85 3.86 2.61
C ASN A 248 -1.10 2.51 2.64
N THR A 249 0.25 2.54 2.61
CA THR A 249 1.10 1.35 2.84
C THR A 249 1.70 1.26 4.25
N HIS A 250 1.67 2.35 5.00
CA HIS A 250 2.00 2.46 6.42
C HIS A 250 3.48 2.31 6.76
N GLY A 251 4.36 2.04 5.79
CA GLY A 251 5.79 1.86 6.04
C GLY A 251 6.08 0.70 7.00
N THR A 252 5.53 -0.47 6.68
CA THR A 252 5.55 -1.67 7.54
C THR A 252 6.18 -2.87 6.82
N GLY A 253 7.14 -2.60 5.93
CA GLY A 253 7.95 -3.57 5.23
C GLY A 253 7.25 -4.26 4.07
N ASN A 254 6.33 -3.55 3.40
CA ASN A 254 5.62 -4.04 2.23
C ASN A 254 6.52 -4.03 1.00
N GLU A 255 6.29 -4.96 0.07
CA GLU A 255 7.11 -5.08 -1.13
C GLU A 255 6.27 -5.31 -2.39
N HIS A 256 6.62 -4.69 -3.52
CA HIS A 256 5.91 -4.86 -4.79
C HIS A 256 4.44 -4.41 -4.69
N ILE A 257 4.21 -3.19 -4.24
CA ILE A 257 2.87 -2.63 -4.08
C ILE A 257 2.54 -1.72 -5.26
N LEU A 258 1.30 -1.81 -5.74
CA LEU A 258 0.79 -0.95 -6.81
C LEU A 258 -0.44 -0.17 -6.35
N ILE A 259 -0.34 1.15 -6.37
CA ILE A 259 -1.44 2.09 -6.14
C ILE A 259 -1.67 2.82 -7.46
N ALA A 260 -2.64 2.35 -8.26
CA ALA A 260 -2.80 2.79 -9.64
C ALA A 260 -4.21 3.24 -10.03
N ASN A 261 -4.29 4.34 -10.77
CA ASN A 261 -5.53 4.86 -11.37
C ASN A 261 -6.66 5.10 -10.36
N ASN A 262 -6.34 5.30 -9.08
CA ASN A 262 -7.31 5.58 -8.05
C ASN A 262 -7.68 7.07 -8.07
N ILE A 263 -8.82 7.38 -7.47
CA ILE A 263 -9.25 8.74 -7.20
C ILE A 263 -9.32 8.93 -5.69
N SER A 264 -8.65 9.95 -5.17
CA SER A 264 -8.76 10.41 -3.78
C SER A 264 -9.33 11.82 -3.76
N ARG A 265 -10.38 12.03 -2.95
CA ARG A 265 -11.03 13.34 -2.77
C ARG A 265 -11.22 13.63 -1.29
N ASP A 266 -10.92 14.87 -0.91
CA ASP A 266 -11.31 15.41 0.40
C ASP A 266 -10.75 14.61 1.59
N SER A 267 -9.58 13.98 1.40
CA SER A 267 -8.85 13.29 2.48
C SER A 267 -8.46 14.29 3.56
N ARG A 268 -8.62 13.93 4.85
CA ARG A 268 -8.14 14.78 5.95
C ARG A 268 -6.63 14.68 6.18
N GLY A 269 -6.03 13.53 5.85
CA GLY A 269 -4.60 13.27 5.89
C GLY A 269 -4.00 13.37 4.49
N ALA A 270 -3.32 12.30 4.07
CA ALA A 270 -2.74 12.18 2.75
C ALA A 270 -3.75 11.62 1.72
N GLY A 271 -3.61 12.01 0.45
CA GLY A 271 -4.26 11.28 -0.63
C GLY A 271 -3.64 9.90 -0.83
N ILE A 272 -2.31 9.84 -0.91
CA ILE A 272 -1.57 8.59 -1.00
C ILE A 272 -0.39 8.65 -0.03
N LEU A 273 -0.20 7.58 0.74
CA LEU A 273 0.87 7.46 1.73
C LEU A 273 1.71 6.20 1.49
N VAL A 274 3.03 6.40 1.40
CA VAL A 274 4.07 5.37 1.34
C VAL A 274 5.03 5.57 2.50
N GLY A 275 4.64 5.07 3.69
CA GLY A 275 5.38 5.37 4.92
C GLY A 275 5.23 6.83 5.38
N TYR A 276 5.71 7.09 6.60
CA TYR A 276 5.71 8.40 7.25
C TYR A 276 6.87 8.47 8.26
N ASP A 277 7.14 9.64 8.82
CA ASP A 277 8.34 9.95 9.64
C ASP A 277 8.52 9.14 10.93
N SER A 278 7.57 8.26 11.27
CA SER A 278 7.69 7.31 12.38
C SER A 278 7.52 5.86 11.96
N CYS A 279 7.59 5.55 10.66
CA CYS A 279 7.53 4.17 10.20
C CYS A 279 8.80 3.41 10.63
N GLU A 280 8.68 2.12 10.92
CA GLU A 280 9.78 1.34 11.53
C GLU A 280 10.34 0.26 10.60
N ALA A 281 9.74 0.08 9.41
CA ALA A 281 10.14 -0.91 8.44
C ALA A 281 9.91 -0.39 7.00
N PRO A 282 10.95 0.04 6.29
CA PRO A 282 10.77 0.67 4.98
C PRO A 282 10.16 -0.27 3.94
N ASP A 283 9.20 0.28 3.20
CA ASP A 283 8.60 -0.34 2.03
C ASP A 283 9.56 -0.30 0.83
N LYS A 284 9.40 -1.29 -0.07
CA LYS A 284 10.24 -1.43 -1.27
C LYS A 284 9.42 -1.73 -2.52
N TYR A 285 9.89 -1.31 -3.69
CA TYR A 285 9.21 -1.57 -4.96
C TYR A 285 7.73 -1.13 -4.91
N VAL A 286 7.50 0.13 -4.56
CA VAL A 286 6.15 0.70 -4.51
C VAL A 286 5.97 1.62 -5.71
N THR A 287 4.92 1.37 -6.49
CA THR A 287 4.56 2.19 -7.65
C THR A 287 3.23 2.90 -7.38
N VAL A 288 3.25 4.23 -7.43
CA VAL A 288 2.11 5.14 -7.34
C VAL A 288 1.90 5.75 -8.71
N GLN A 289 0.92 5.27 -9.49
CA GLN A 289 0.79 5.68 -10.90
C GLN A 289 -0.62 6.05 -11.37
N GLY A 290 -0.73 7.10 -12.18
CA GLY A 290 -1.97 7.45 -12.86
C GLY A 290 -3.13 7.85 -11.92
N ASN A 291 -2.85 8.13 -10.65
CA ASN A 291 -3.87 8.48 -9.67
C ASN A 291 -4.29 9.94 -9.85
N LYS A 292 -5.51 10.24 -9.41
CA LYS A 292 -6.05 11.60 -9.39
C LYS A 292 -6.37 12.00 -7.96
N ILE A 293 -5.74 13.05 -7.49
CA ILE A 293 -5.76 13.44 -6.08
C ILE A 293 -6.27 14.87 -5.97
N TYR A 294 -7.37 15.05 -5.24
CA TYR A 294 -8.09 16.31 -5.14
C TYR A 294 -8.30 16.70 -3.67
N ASN A 295 -8.06 17.97 -3.33
CA ASN A 295 -8.52 18.58 -2.07
C ASN A 295 -8.14 17.82 -0.78
N CYS A 296 -6.92 17.28 -0.70
CA CYS A 296 -6.43 16.56 0.48
C CYS A 296 -5.83 17.55 1.49
N ALA A 297 -6.23 17.47 2.77
CA ALA A 297 -5.98 18.49 3.80
C ALA A 297 -4.60 18.42 4.47
N GLY A 298 -3.93 17.27 4.45
CA GLY A 298 -2.54 17.14 4.90
C GLY A 298 -1.58 17.27 3.74
N TYR A 299 -1.56 16.24 2.89
CA TYR A 299 -0.63 16.11 1.76
C TYR A 299 -1.32 15.39 0.60
N ASN A 300 -0.87 15.59 -0.64
CA ASN A 300 -1.38 14.77 -1.75
C ASN A 300 -0.67 13.42 -1.81
N ILE A 301 0.67 13.44 -1.75
CA ILE A 301 1.50 12.25 -1.73
C ILE A 301 2.58 12.40 -0.65
N ILE A 302 2.69 11.39 0.21
CA ILE A 302 3.80 11.25 1.15
C ILE A 302 4.55 9.97 0.83
N CYS A 303 5.87 10.08 0.72
CA CYS A 303 6.80 8.97 0.84
C CYS A 303 7.87 9.37 1.85
N SER A 304 7.85 8.79 3.05
CA SER A 304 8.82 9.17 4.09
C SER A 304 9.06 8.06 5.10
N CYS A 305 10.23 8.10 5.72
CA CYS A 305 10.59 7.28 6.87
C CYS A 305 11.56 8.06 7.77
N PRO A 306 11.80 7.64 9.02
CA PRO A 306 12.78 8.31 9.88
C PRO A 306 14.21 8.17 9.35
N ASP A 307 15.08 9.13 9.66
CA ASP A 307 16.50 9.09 9.30
C ASP A 307 17.17 7.76 9.71
N GLY A 308 17.94 7.18 8.78
CA GLY A 308 18.57 5.87 8.95
C GLY A 308 17.66 4.68 8.62
N GLN A 309 16.39 4.94 8.30
CA GLN A 309 15.54 4.04 7.55
C GLN A 309 15.41 4.58 6.13
N GLU A 310 15.31 3.69 5.13
CA GLU A 310 15.24 4.10 3.73
C GLU A 310 14.24 3.26 2.95
N HIS A 311 13.25 3.92 2.37
CA HIS A 311 12.46 3.33 1.30
C HIS A 311 13.34 3.05 0.09
N ASN A 312 12.99 2.03 -0.70
CA ASN A 312 13.79 1.66 -1.84
C ASN A 312 12.96 1.33 -3.07
N HIS A 313 13.36 1.88 -4.22
CA HIS A 313 12.68 1.64 -5.49
C HIS A 313 11.23 2.12 -5.45
N ILE A 314 11.07 3.43 -5.29
CA ILE A 314 9.75 4.08 -5.23
C ILE A 314 9.55 4.84 -6.54
N GLU A 315 8.41 4.60 -7.20
CA GLU A 315 8.07 5.22 -8.47
C GLU A 315 6.74 5.97 -8.34
N VAL A 316 6.75 7.27 -8.59
CA VAL A 316 5.57 8.14 -8.60
C VAL A 316 5.40 8.68 -10.02
N LEU A 317 4.47 8.10 -10.77
CA LEU A 317 4.42 8.20 -12.23
C LEU A 317 3.06 8.67 -12.74
N GLY A 318 3.02 9.79 -13.46
CA GLY A 318 1.82 10.14 -14.25
C GLY A 318 0.58 10.47 -13.41
N ASN A 319 0.75 10.94 -12.17
CA ASN A 319 -0.37 11.31 -11.31
C ASN A 319 -0.83 12.75 -11.61
N GLU A 320 -2.11 13.02 -11.37
CA GLU A 320 -2.73 14.35 -11.48
C GLU A 320 -3.09 14.84 -10.07
N ILE A 321 -2.45 15.92 -9.63
CA ILE A 321 -2.62 16.54 -8.32
C ILE A 321 -3.21 17.94 -8.52
N ILE A 322 -4.42 18.17 -7.98
CA ILE A 322 -5.19 19.41 -8.17
C ILE A 322 -5.75 19.89 -6.84
N GLU A 323 -5.74 21.21 -6.63
CA GLU A 323 -6.36 21.90 -5.48
C GLU A 323 -5.96 21.27 -4.14
N PRO A 324 -4.72 21.43 -3.68
CA PRO A 324 -4.28 20.94 -2.38
C PRO A 324 -4.86 21.75 -1.20
N ALA A 325 -5.19 21.08 -0.09
CA ALA A 325 -6.00 21.68 0.96
C ALA A 325 -5.25 22.07 2.24
N TYR A 326 -5.53 23.29 2.71
CA TYR A 326 -5.57 23.87 4.07
C TYR A 326 -4.47 23.70 5.15
N SER A 327 -3.86 22.54 5.41
CA SER A 327 -2.75 22.41 6.41
C SER A 327 -1.54 21.56 5.98
N GLY A 328 -0.39 22.19 5.74
CA GLY A 328 0.89 21.54 5.42
C GLY A 328 1.84 22.50 4.70
N ASP A 329 3.12 22.11 4.50
CA ASP A 329 4.14 22.96 3.86
C ASP A 329 4.36 22.60 2.38
N TYR A 330 4.07 21.34 1.99
CA TYR A 330 4.33 20.80 0.65
C TYR A 330 3.19 19.93 0.14
N LEU A 331 3.03 19.82 -1.19
CA LEU A 331 2.02 18.93 -1.79
C LEU A 331 2.49 17.49 -1.85
N VAL A 332 3.77 17.34 -2.18
CA VAL A 332 4.45 16.07 -2.32
C VAL A 332 5.69 16.08 -1.43
N ILE A 333 5.76 15.10 -0.53
CA ILE A 333 6.92 14.84 0.31
C ILE A 333 7.56 13.53 -0.14
N LEU A 334 8.85 13.57 -0.47
CA LEU A 334 9.66 12.40 -0.82
C LEU A 334 10.96 12.45 -0.03
N HIS A 335 10.98 11.78 1.10
CA HIS A 335 12.07 11.81 2.06
C HIS A 335 12.67 10.41 2.25
N ASN A 336 13.95 10.35 2.60
CA ASN A 336 14.62 9.12 3.06
C ASN A 336 14.37 7.93 2.10
N THR A 337 14.65 8.15 0.82
CA THR A 337 14.30 7.22 -0.26
C THR A 337 15.45 7.06 -1.25
N THR A 338 15.79 5.81 -1.57
CA THR A 338 16.84 5.46 -2.53
C THR A 338 16.22 4.81 -3.78
N ASN A 339 16.74 5.13 -4.97
CA ASN A 339 16.15 4.77 -6.27
C ASN A 339 14.72 5.32 -6.42
N LEU A 340 14.60 6.64 -6.38
CA LEU A 340 13.34 7.37 -6.47
C LEU A 340 13.11 7.86 -7.91
N LYS A 341 11.91 7.63 -8.44
CA LYS A 341 11.45 8.27 -9.67
C LYS A 341 10.19 9.08 -9.43
N PHE A 342 10.20 10.34 -9.80
CA PHE A 342 9.05 11.23 -9.80
C PHE A 342 8.88 11.81 -11.20
N ASN A 343 8.15 11.09 -12.05
CA ASN A 343 8.14 11.37 -13.48
C ASN A 343 6.73 11.56 -14.04
N THR A 344 6.58 12.43 -15.03
CA THR A 344 5.35 12.62 -15.82
C THR A 344 4.12 13.07 -15.02
N ASN A 345 4.31 13.58 -13.79
CA ASN A 345 3.21 14.04 -12.95
C ASN A 345 2.75 15.44 -13.35
N ILE A 346 1.48 15.73 -13.11
CA ILE A 346 0.88 17.07 -13.27
C ILE A 346 0.49 17.55 -11.87
N ILE A 347 1.01 18.72 -11.50
CA ILE A 347 0.70 19.41 -10.24
C ILE A 347 0.21 20.81 -10.58
N ARG A 348 -1.00 21.17 -10.15
CA ARG A 348 -1.58 22.48 -10.43
C ARG A 348 -2.53 23.00 -9.35
N ASP A 349 -2.84 24.29 -9.46
CA ASP A 349 -3.84 24.99 -8.65
C ASP A 349 -3.51 24.97 -7.14
N GLY A 350 -2.23 25.11 -6.78
CA GLY A 350 -1.73 25.24 -5.42
C GLY A 350 -2.04 26.62 -4.81
N ALA A 351 -3.33 26.92 -4.61
CA ALA A 351 -3.79 28.26 -4.23
C ALA A 351 -3.59 28.61 -2.74
N ASN A 352 -3.32 27.62 -1.89
CA ASN A 352 -3.05 27.78 -0.45
C ASN A 352 -1.54 27.62 -0.17
N ASN A 353 -1.05 27.95 1.03
CA ASN A 353 0.38 28.10 1.44
C ASN A 353 1.30 26.87 1.21
N TYR A 354 1.49 26.41 -0.01
CA TYR A 354 2.20 25.18 -0.31
C TYR A 354 3.28 25.36 -1.37
N ARG A 355 4.40 24.70 -1.12
CA ARG A 355 5.42 24.38 -2.11
C ARG A 355 5.05 23.09 -2.83
N ALA A 356 5.48 22.88 -4.07
CA ALA A 356 5.02 21.71 -4.83
C ALA A 356 5.68 20.41 -4.36
N ILE A 357 7.01 20.30 -4.43
CA ILE A 357 7.74 19.05 -4.14
C ILE A 357 8.90 19.30 -3.16
N ASP A 358 8.98 18.49 -2.11
CA ASP A 358 10.13 18.41 -1.21
C ASP A 358 10.88 17.09 -1.36
N LEU A 359 12.18 17.18 -1.65
CA LEU A 359 13.11 16.06 -1.63
C LEU A 359 14.09 16.23 -0.46
N TYR A 360 14.15 15.24 0.43
CA TYR A 360 15.06 15.28 1.57
C TYR A 360 15.75 13.94 1.80
N ASN A 361 17.08 13.95 1.85
CA ASN A 361 17.89 12.76 2.10
C ASN A 361 17.56 11.58 1.15
N CYS A 362 17.48 11.87 -0.15
CA CYS A 362 17.24 10.88 -1.19
C CYS A 362 18.51 10.56 -1.98
N ASP A 363 18.59 9.34 -2.53
CA ASP A 363 19.68 8.92 -3.42
C ASP A 363 19.14 8.27 -4.71
N ALA A 364 19.89 8.44 -5.81
CA ALA A 364 19.52 7.96 -7.14
C ALA A 364 18.11 8.43 -7.53
N VAL A 365 17.97 9.75 -7.68
CA VAL A 365 16.69 10.43 -7.88
C VAL A 365 16.53 10.89 -9.33
N GLU A 366 15.38 10.57 -9.92
CA GLU A 366 14.92 11.12 -11.19
C GLU A 366 13.66 11.96 -10.96
N VAL A 367 13.70 13.25 -11.33
CA VAL A 367 12.54 14.13 -11.40
C VAL A 367 12.41 14.62 -12.84
N CYS A 368 11.60 13.94 -13.64
CA CYS A 368 11.60 14.16 -15.09
C CYS A 368 10.21 14.32 -15.71
N TYR A 369 10.10 15.19 -16.71
CA TYR A 369 8.88 15.35 -17.52
C TYR A 369 7.62 15.73 -16.72
N ASN A 370 7.77 16.38 -15.57
CA ASN A 370 6.64 16.86 -14.79
C ASN A 370 6.15 18.22 -15.31
N ASP A 371 4.87 18.49 -15.11
CA ASP A 371 4.24 19.78 -15.35
C ASP A 371 3.75 20.35 -14.02
N ILE A 372 4.42 21.38 -13.52
CA ILE A 372 4.21 21.98 -12.20
C ILE A 372 3.82 23.43 -12.42
N SER A 373 2.58 23.77 -12.05
CA SER A 373 2.03 25.09 -12.36
C SER A 373 1.17 25.67 -11.25
N ASP A 374 0.98 26.99 -11.29
CA ASP A 374 0.03 27.71 -10.44
C ASP A 374 0.25 27.44 -8.94
N ILE A 375 1.52 27.51 -8.51
CA ILE A 375 1.94 27.33 -7.12
C ILE A 375 2.05 28.70 -6.46
N ALA A 376 1.04 29.04 -5.65
CA ALA A 376 0.87 30.38 -5.12
C ALA A 376 1.94 30.78 -4.07
N GLN A 377 2.67 29.82 -3.47
CA GLN A 377 3.74 30.11 -2.51
C GLN A 377 5.07 29.42 -2.79
N GLU A 378 6.11 30.24 -2.66
CA GLU A 378 7.53 29.92 -2.56
C GLU A 378 8.10 29.02 -3.67
N GLU A 379 8.02 27.69 -3.62
CA GLU A 379 8.84 26.86 -4.51
C GLU A 379 8.13 25.75 -5.28
N GLY A 380 8.60 25.51 -6.52
CA GLY A 380 8.20 24.40 -7.37
C GLY A 380 8.83 23.07 -6.91
N LEU A 381 10.15 23.00 -6.92
CA LEU A 381 10.93 21.84 -6.48
C LEU A 381 12.03 22.26 -5.51
N VAL A 382 12.03 21.67 -4.31
CA VAL A 382 13.07 21.86 -3.29
C VAL A 382 13.80 20.54 -3.07
N PHE A 383 15.13 20.59 -2.95
CA PHE A 383 15.92 19.39 -2.63
C PHE A 383 17.11 19.67 -1.71
N GLU A 384 17.26 18.82 -0.69
CA GLU A 384 18.27 18.94 0.37
C GLU A 384 18.89 17.58 0.72
N ASN A 385 20.20 17.54 0.99
CA ASN A 385 20.94 16.32 1.36
C ASN A 385 20.76 15.15 0.38
N CYS A 386 20.51 15.44 -0.90
CA CYS A 386 20.21 14.43 -1.90
C CYS A 386 21.44 14.11 -2.77
N ASN A 387 21.58 12.85 -3.20
CA ASN A 387 22.73 12.36 -3.94
C ASN A 387 22.29 11.77 -5.29
N THR A 388 23.11 11.93 -6.33
CA THR A 388 22.86 11.40 -7.68
C THR A 388 21.47 11.81 -8.18
N ILE A 389 21.30 13.08 -8.51
CA ILE A 389 20.00 13.66 -8.88
C ILE A 389 20.00 14.04 -10.36
N LEU A 390 18.95 13.64 -11.07
CA LEU A 390 18.60 14.11 -12.40
C LEU A 390 17.28 14.88 -12.36
N ILE A 391 17.31 16.17 -12.71
CA ILE A 391 16.13 17.03 -12.88
C ILE A 391 16.06 17.42 -14.36
N ASP A 392 15.17 16.78 -15.12
CA ASP A 392 15.22 16.81 -16.59
C ASP A 392 13.86 17.01 -17.28
N HIS A 393 13.80 17.92 -18.26
CA HIS A 393 12.61 18.17 -19.08
C HIS A 393 11.32 18.48 -18.30
N ASN A 394 11.41 19.11 -17.13
CA ASN A 394 10.23 19.57 -16.39
C ASN A 394 9.76 20.95 -16.90
N ASN A 395 8.47 21.20 -16.78
CA ASN A 395 7.84 22.49 -16.99
C ASN A 395 7.42 23.08 -15.65
N PHE A 396 7.90 24.29 -15.34
CA PHE A 396 7.52 25.09 -14.20
C PHE A 396 6.89 26.39 -14.70
N SER A 397 5.69 26.72 -14.23
CA SER A 397 5.02 27.95 -14.62
C SER A 397 4.14 28.54 -13.52
N ASN A 398 4.03 29.87 -13.47
CA ASN A 398 3.27 30.60 -12.46
C ASN A 398 3.64 30.17 -11.02
N ILE A 399 4.93 30.11 -10.72
CA ILE A 399 5.46 29.82 -9.38
C ILE A 399 5.85 31.16 -8.73
N THR A 400 5.36 31.47 -7.53
CA THR A 400 5.58 32.81 -6.92
C THR A 400 7.02 33.06 -6.44
N GLY A 401 7.81 32.01 -6.15
CA GLY A 401 9.22 32.14 -5.75
C GLY A 401 10.16 31.32 -6.63
N TYR A 402 10.90 30.34 -6.09
CA TYR A 402 11.86 29.56 -6.88
C TYR A 402 11.20 28.40 -7.61
N ASN A 403 11.32 28.34 -8.93
CA ASN A 403 10.94 27.14 -9.69
C ASN A 403 11.72 25.91 -9.19
N ILE A 404 13.03 26.09 -8.96
CA ILE A 404 13.93 25.05 -8.46
C ILE A 404 14.83 25.66 -7.38
N TRP A 405 14.90 25.02 -6.21
CA TRP A 405 15.76 25.41 -5.11
C TRP A 405 16.61 24.23 -4.58
N ALA A 406 17.92 24.34 -4.78
CA ALA A 406 18.92 23.47 -4.16
C ALA A 406 19.34 24.01 -2.79
N LYS A 407 18.98 23.29 -1.71
CA LYS A 407 19.49 23.53 -0.35
C LYS A 407 20.79 22.77 -0.09
N THR A 408 21.39 22.87 1.09
CA THR A 408 22.73 22.31 1.35
C THR A 408 22.82 20.78 1.25
N GLY A 409 24.04 20.28 1.00
CA GLY A 409 24.39 18.86 1.18
C GLY A 409 24.08 17.97 -0.02
N ASN A 410 23.72 18.55 -1.16
CA ASN A 410 23.48 17.79 -2.39
C ASN A 410 24.79 17.40 -3.09
N THR A 411 24.83 16.24 -3.75
CA THR A 411 25.99 15.83 -4.56
C THR A 411 25.60 15.18 -5.89
N SER A 412 26.43 15.37 -6.92
CA SER A 412 26.22 14.79 -8.27
C SER A 412 24.85 15.16 -8.87
N VAL A 413 24.56 16.46 -8.92
CA VAL A 413 23.29 17.01 -9.41
C VAL A 413 23.40 17.40 -10.88
N THR A 414 22.50 16.90 -11.72
CA THR A 414 22.33 17.31 -13.13
C THR A 414 20.95 17.93 -13.33
N ILE A 415 20.91 19.16 -13.86
CA ILE A 415 19.68 19.91 -14.14
C ILE A 415 19.67 20.27 -15.62
N SER A 416 18.80 19.65 -16.42
CA SER A 416 18.82 19.80 -17.87
C SER A 416 17.46 19.99 -18.53
N TYR A 417 17.44 20.84 -19.57
CA TYR A 417 16.30 21.01 -20.47
C TYR A 417 14.96 21.34 -19.79
N ASN A 418 14.99 21.94 -18.60
CA ASN A 418 13.78 22.40 -17.91
C ASN A 418 13.33 23.76 -18.47
N THR A 419 12.02 23.98 -18.45
CA THR A 419 11.39 25.25 -18.83
C THR A 419 10.82 25.90 -17.58
N CYS A 420 11.25 27.12 -17.29
CA CYS A 420 10.65 28.04 -16.34
C CYS A 420 10.15 29.29 -17.08
N ASP A 421 8.99 29.83 -16.70
CA ASP A 421 8.42 31.05 -17.25
C ASP A 421 8.99 32.34 -16.65
N ASP A 422 9.66 32.25 -15.51
CA ASP A 422 10.55 33.27 -14.95
C ASP A 422 11.96 32.73 -14.62
N ALA A 423 12.83 33.60 -14.12
CA ALA A 423 14.26 33.32 -13.92
C ALA A 423 14.62 32.90 -12.48
N ASP A 424 13.63 32.66 -11.62
CA ASP A 424 13.89 32.43 -10.20
C ASP A 424 14.25 30.96 -9.96
N VAL A 425 15.56 30.70 -9.97
CA VAL A 425 16.20 29.41 -9.69
C VAL A 425 17.37 29.64 -8.72
N ALA A 426 17.39 28.90 -7.60
CA ALA A 426 18.40 29.03 -6.55
C ALA A 426 19.25 27.76 -6.45
N LEU A 427 20.52 27.86 -6.85
CA LEU A 427 21.48 26.75 -6.91
C LEU A 427 22.71 27.01 -6.02
N GLN A 428 23.44 25.95 -5.64
CA GLN A 428 24.66 26.04 -4.83
C GLN A 428 25.93 26.33 -5.64
N GLY A 429 25.89 26.08 -6.96
CA GLY A 429 26.97 26.38 -7.89
C GLY A 429 27.89 25.20 -8.23
N ASP A 430 27.62 24.00 -7.70
CA ASP A 430 28.31 22.75 -8.04
C ASP A 430 27.47 21.81 -8.92
N GLU A 431 26.24 22.18 -9.23
CA GLU A 431 25.34 21.46 -10.13
C GLU A 431 25.78 21.56 -11.60
N THR A 432 25.56 20.49 -12.36
CA THR A 432 25.73 20.49 -13.83
C THR A 432 24.44 20.99 -14.48
N VAL A 433 24.45 22.23 -15.00
CA VAL A 433 23.25 22.89 -15.55
C VAL A 433 23.35 23.04 -17.08
N ILE A 434 22.45 22.44 -17.85
CA ILE A 434 22.54 22.37 -19.33
C ILE A 434 21.19 22.60 -20.02
N GLY A 435 21.13 23.56 -20.95
CA GLY A 435 20.02 23.70 -21.91
C GLY A 435 18.68 24.13 -21.29
N ASN A 436 18.68 24.72 -20.10
CA ASN A 436 17.47 25.20 -19.43
C ASN A 436 17.07 26.60 -19.92
N SER A 437 15.78 26.95 -19.85
CA SER A 437 15.24 28.20 -20.42
C SER A 437 15.84 29.48 -19.82
N TRP A 438 16.27 29.45 -18.55
CA TRP A 438 16.84 30.60 -17.83
C TRP A 438 18.35 30.79 -18.05
N GLN A 439 19.01 29.92 -18.84
CA GLN A 439 20.44 30.04 -19.14
C GLN A 439 20.76 30.96 -20.33
N THR A 440 19.76 31.66 -20.89
CA THR A 440 19.90 32.53 -22.08
C THR A 440 20.58 33.85 -21.84
#